data_AF-A0AAV5CFP4-F1
#
_entry.id   AF-A0AAV5CFP4-F1
#
_cell.length_a   1.000
_cell.length_b   1.000
_cell.length_c   1.000
_cell.angle_alpha   90.00
_cell.angle_beta   90.00
_cell.angle_gamma   90.00
#
_symmetry.space_group_name_H-M   'P 1'
#
loop_
_entity.id
_entity.type
_entity.pdbx_description
1 polymer ?
#
loop_
_entity_poly.entity_id
_entity_poly.type
_entity_poly.pdbx_seq_one_letter_code
_entity_poly.pdbx_strand_id
1 'polypeptide(L)'
;MENLPLLRLQALCPSLPLAMPSNSSTQRSGRVVFPTPRHQRRRPNSARLAVADETPRTKESWSSSDEEQFDWLDQWYPFAPVCDLDTRAPHGKTVLGINVVAWYDRRGTGEWRVFDDACPHRLAPLSEGRIDDKGRLQCVYHGWCFDGAGACKFIPQAPALGPPVHNNSKACVASYPCVVQNKILWFYPRTEPEYKDVLQRKRPPYIPVIDDPSYFTVFGVRDLHYGYDILVENLMDPAHASYAHKGMLFSAGNGEDPGRYVVPDLTT
;
A
#
# COMPACT_ATOMS: atom_id res chain seq x y z
N MET A 1 28.95 15.41 -46.38
CA MET A 1 28.07 14.61 -47.26
C MET A 1 27.91 13.28 -46.54
N GLU A 2 26.78 12.87 -45.98
CA GLU A 2 25.39 13.28 -46.09
C GLU A 2 24.67 13.00 -44.75
N ASN A 3 23.74 13.90 -44.43
CA ASN A 3 22.67 13.72 -43.45
C ASN A 3 21.61 12.77 -44.01
N LEU A 4 20.93 12.00 -43.14
CA LEU A 4 19.46 11.70 -43.15
C LEU A 4 19.12 10.65 -42.05
N PRO A 5 17.88 10.57 -41.54
CA PRO A 5 17.58 11.02 -40.18
C PRO A 5 16.98 9.94 -39.25
N LEU A 6 17.03 10.23 -37.95
CA LEU A 6 16.30 9.53 -36.89
C LEU A 6 14.78 9.74 -37.05
N LEU A 7 14.05 8.69 -37.44
CA LEU A 7 12.60 8.64 -37.25
C LEU A 7 12.28 8.44 -35.75
N ARG A 8 11.75 9.49 -35.12
CA ARG A 8 11.03 9.40 -33.85
C ARG A 8 9.71 8.66 -34.08
N LEU A 9 9.56 7.48 -33.47
CA LEU A 9 8.22 6.92 -33.22
C LEU A 9 7.62 7.64 -32.00
N GLN A 10 6.73 8.61 -32.25
CA GLN A 10 5.82 9.11 -31.24
C GLN A 10 4.75 8.03 -31.00
N ALA A 11 4.74 7.44 -29.81
CA ALA A 11 3.60 6.66 -29.35
C ALA A 11 2.43 7.60 -29.06
N LEU A 12 1.46 7.62 -29.97
CA LEU A 12 0.17 8.27 -29.77
C LEU A 12 -0.63 7.44 -28.76
N CYS A 13 -0.86 7.99 -27.57
CA CYS A 13 -1.88 7.50 -26.65
C CYS A 13 -3.27 7.94 -27.18
N PRO A 14 -4.21 7.03 -27.44
CA PRO A 14 -5.58 7.42 -27.74
C PRO A 14 -6.26 7.91 -26.47
N SER A 15 -6.55 9.21 -26.43
CA SER A 15 -7.43 9.82 -25.43
C SER A 15 -8.88 9.58 -25.87
N LEU A 16 -9.62 8.77 -25.11
CA LEU A 16 -11.07 8.66 -25.25
C LEU A 16 -11.75 9.59 -24.23
N PRO A 17 -12.69 10.45 -24.66
CA PRO A 17 -13.44 11.32 -23.77
C PRO A 17 -14.72 10.61 -23.33
N LEU A 18 -15.04 10.64 -22.03
CA LEU A 18 -16.43 10.49 -21.61
C LEU A 18 -16.75 11.43 -20.46
N ALA A 19 -17.50 12.46 -20.83
CA ALA A 19 -18.15 13.41 -19.96
C ALA A 19 -19.18 12.69 -19.05
N MET A 20 -19.18 13.06 -17.78
CA MET A 20 -20.27 12.74 -16.85
C MET A 20 -21.22 13.94 -16.79
N PRO A 21 -22.55 13.75 -16.95
CA PRO A 21 -23.50 14.84 -16.79
C PRO A 21 -23.67 15.19 -15.31
N SER A 22 -23.51 16.47 -14.98
CA SER A 22 -23.83 17.06 -13.69
C SER A 22 -25.34 17.23 -13.54
N ASN A 23 -25.98 16.36 -12.77
CA ASN A 23 -27.39 16.53 -12.41
C ASN A 23 -27.47 17.31 -11.09
N SER A 24 -27.74 18.61 -11.20
CA SER A 24 -28.07 19.51 -10.08
C SER A 24 -29.51 19.25 -9.64
N SER A 25 -29.70 18.39 -8.63
CA SER A 25 -30.99 18.29 -7.94
C SER A 25 -30.97 19.15 -6.68
N THR A 26 -31.81 20.18 -6.68
CA THR A 26 -32.09 21.08 -5.57
C THR A 26 -32.93 20.31 -4.54
N GLN A 27 -32.31 19.86 -3.44
CA GLN A 27 -33.08 19.29 -2.32
C GLN A 27 -33.59 20.40 -1.40
N ARG A 28 -34.88 20.68 -1.56
CA ARG A 28 -35.71 21.52 -0.69
C ARG A 28 -35.92 20.80 0.65
N SER A 29 -35.49 21.43 1.74
CA SER A 29 -35.75 20.99 3.11
C SER A 29 -37.26 20.91 3.37
N GLY A 30 -37.76 19.69 3.60
CA GLY A 30 -39.12 19.41 4.05
C GLY A 30 -39.06 18.41 5.21
N ARG A 31 -39.38 18.88 6.43
CA ARG A 31 -39.58 18.02 7.59
C ARG A 31 -40.83 17.18 7.38
N VAL A 32 -40.67 15.87 7.25
CA VAL A 32 -41.76 14.89 7.33
C VAL A 32 -41.64 14.16 8.67
N VAL A 33 -42.64 14.34 9.52
CA VAL A 33 -42.76 13.64 10.81
C VAL A 33 -43.59 12.38 10.56
N PHE A 34 -43.00 11.20 10.79
CA PHE A 34 -43.70 9.92 10.72
C PHE A 34 -44.17 9.48 12.12
N PRO A 35 -45.41 8.98 12.29
CA PRO A 35 -45.88 8.47 13.57
C PRO A 35 -45.26 7.09 13.86
N THR A 36 -44.79 6.89 15.09
CA THR A 36 -44.22 5.62 15.56
C THR A 36 -45.31 4.59 15.90
N PRO A 37 -45.23 3.35 15.40
CA PRO A 37 -46.15 2.29 15.83
C PRO A 37 -45.72 1.75 17.21
N ARG A 38 -46.69 1.65 18.12
CA ARG A 38 -46.53 1.09 19.46
C ARG A 38 -46.52 -0.44 19.37
N HIS A 39 -45.34 -1.06 19.25
CA HIS A 39 -45.21 -2.51 19.28
C HIS A 39 -45.42 -3.07 20.71
N GLN A 40 -46.56 -3.72 20.93
CA GLN A 40 -46.76 -4.61 22.08
C GLN A 40 -45.82 -5.82 21.97
N ARG A 41 -44.93 -5.99 22.94
CA ARG A 41 -44.12 -7.19 23.10
C ARG A 41 -45.02 -8.39 23.44
N ARG A 42 -45.33 -9.23 22.45
CA ARG A 42 -45.74 -10.62 22.68
C ARG A 42 -44.47 -11.46 22.92
N ARG A 43 -44.43 -12.18 24.04
CA ARG A 43 -43.36 -13.15 24.36
C ARG A 43 -43.45 -14.34 23.39
N PRO A 44 -42.37 -14.77 22.72
CA PRO A 44 -42.36 -16.02 22.00
C PRO A 44 -42.19 -17.19 22.97
N ASN A 45 -43.00 -18.24 22.76
CA ASN A 45 -42.84 -19.55 23.40
C ASN A 45 -41.46 -20.15 23.08
N SER A 46 -40.85 -20.79 24.07
CA SER A 46 -39.57 -21.48 23.97
C SER A 46 -39.66 -22.68 23.00
N ALA A 47 -39.27 -22.49 21.75
CA ALA A 47 -38.89 -23.59 20.87
C ALA A 47 -37.43 -23.96 21.20
N ARG A 48 -37.22 -25.19 21.68
CA ARG A 48 -35.89 -25.77 21.90
C ARG A 48 -35.19 -25.91 20.54
N LEU A 49 -34.23 -25.03 20.26
CA LEU A 49 -33.25 -25.27 19.19
C LEU A 49 -32.30 -26.37 19.68
N ALA A 50 -32.13 -27.40 18.85
CA ALA A 50 -31.14 -28.44 19.07
C ALA A 50 -29.75 -27.80 18.98
N VAL A 51 -29.09 -27.66 20.12
CA VAL A 51 -27.67 -27.32 20.19
C VAL A 51 -26.93 -28.60 19.82
N ALA A 52 -26.16 -28.56 18.74
CA ALA A 52 -25.19 -29.61 18.44
C ALA A 52 -24.24 -29.72 19.64
N ASP A 53 -24.14 -30.91 20.20
CA ASP A 53 -23.29 -31.22 21.35
C ASP A 53 -21.84 -30.84 21.00
N GLU A 54 -21.28 -29.85 21.69
CA GLU A 54 -19.89 -29.48 21.50
C GLU A 54 -19.02 -30.64 21.99
N THR A 55 -18.44 -31.39 21.05
CA THR A 55 -17.34 -32.32 21.36
C THR A 55 -16.30 -31.59 22.20
N PRO A 56 -15.88 -32.12 23.37
CA PRO A 56 -14.93 -31.43 24.23
C PRO A 56 -13.66 -31.15 23.43
N ARG A 57 -13.36 -29.87 23.22
CA ARG A 57 -12.10 -29.45 22.61
C ARG A 57 -11.00 -29.94 23.53
N THR A 58 -10.28 -30.98 23.10
CA THR A 58 -9.01 -31.36 23.71
C THR A 58 -8.17 -30.09 23.74
N LYS A 59 -7.80 -29.63 24.93
CA LYS A 59 -6.74 -28.63 25.08
C LYS A 59 -5.48 -29.32 24.60
N GLU A 60 -5.24 -29.25 23.30
CA GLU A 60 -3.92 -29.47 22.76
C GLU A 60 -3.04 -28.40 23.41
N SER A 61 -2.36 -28.83 24.46
CA SER A 61 -1.17 -28.18 24.97
C SER A 61 -0.14 -28.26 23.86
N TRP A 62 -0.19 -27.30 22.95
CA TRP A 62 0.94 -27.01 22.09
C TRP A 62 2.07 -26.63 23.05
N SER A 63 2.96 -27.59 23.33
CA SER A 63 4.21 -27.29 24.01
C SER A 63 4.90 -26.27 23.12
N SER A 64 5.06 -25.05 23.62
CA SER A 64 5.92 -24.07 22.99
C SER A 64 7.33 -24.66 23.01
N SER A 65 7.70 -25.35 21.94
CA SER A 65 9.07 -25.28 21.45
C SER A 65 9.43 -23.80 21.36
N ASP A 66 10.72 -23.48 21.49
CA ASP A 66 11.27 -22.14 21.19
C ASP A 66 11.07 -21.83 19.69
N GLU A 67 9.82 -21.72 19.26
CA GLU A 67 9.41 -21.25 17.94
C GLU A 67 9.81 -19.79 17.89
N GLU A 68 10.91 -19.54 17.18
CA GLU A 68 11.45 -18.22 16.95
C GLU A 68 10.33 -17.32 16.43
N GLN A 69 9.92 -16.34 17.25
CA GLN A 69 8.82 -15.45 16.91
C GLN A 69 9.19 -14.66 15.65
N PHE A 70 8.34 -14.71 14.62
CA PHE A 70 8.59 -14.01 13.37
C PHE A 70 8.74 -12.49 13.60
N ASP A 71 9.93 -11.95 13.32
CA ASP A 71 10.16 -10.50 13.34
C ASP A 71 9.66 -9.87 12.03
N TRP A 72 8.50 -9.22 12.12
CA TRP A 72 7.87 -8.49 11.03
C TRP A 72 8.71 -7.32 10.53
N LEU A 73 9.59 -6.75 11.35
CA LEU A 73 10.43 -5.62 10.97
C LEU A 73 11.78 -6.06 10.39
N ASP A 74 12.19 -7.32 10.57
CA ASP A 74 13.40 -7.87 9.93
C ASP A 74 13.12 -8.40 8.50
N GLN A 75 12.16 -7.84 7.76
CA GLN A 75 11.80 -8.30 6.39
C GLN A 75 11.79 -7.18 5.35
N TRP A 76 11.94 -7.56 4.08
CA TRP A 76 11.78 -6.63 2.95
C TRP A 76 10.31 -6.51 2.55
N TYR A 77 9.82 -5.27 2.42
CA TYR A 77 8.45 -4.99 1.97
C TYR A 77 8.45 -4.21 0.66
N PRO A 78 7.53 -4.55 -0.27
CA PRO A 78 7.37 -3.80 -1.50
C PRO A 78 6.73 -2.44 -1.20
N PHE A 79 7.39 -1.36 -1.60
CA PHE A 79 6.82 -0.02 -1.56
C PHE A 79 5.81 0.14 -2.70
N ALA A 80 6.31 0.07 -3.95
CA ALA A 80 5.51 0.15 -5.17
C ALA A 80 6.32 -0.33 -6.39
N PRO A 81 5.66 -0.71 -7.50
CA PRO A 81 6.29 -0.81 -8.81
C PRO A 81 6.93 0.52 -9.20
N VAL A 82 8.15 0.50 -9.75
CA VAL A 82 8.87 1.74 -10.11
C VAL A 82 8.15 2.52 -11.21
N CYS A 83 7.39 1.85 -12.08
CA CYS A 83 6.59 2.50 -13.12
C CYS A 83 5.47 3.39 -12.57
N ASP A 84 5.04 3.17 -11.33
CA ASP A 84 3.99 3.94 -10.68
C ASP A 84 4.55 5.17 -9.94
N LEU A 85 5.88 5.31 -9.86
CA LEU A 85 6.55 6.37 -9.12
C LEU A 85 7.11 7.45 -10.05
N ASP A 86 6.59 8.68 -9.95
CA ASP A 86 7.16 9.85 -10.63
C ASP A 86 8.43 10.32 -9.93
N THR A 87 9.57 10.23 -10.61
CA THR A 87 10.89 10.69 -10.12
C THR A 87 10.99 12.20 -9.80
N ARG A 88 9.95 12.98 -10.09
CA ARG A 88 9.90 14.43 -9.82
C ARG A 88 9.17 14.78 -8.53
N ALA A 89 8.47 13.83 -7.92
CA ALA A 89 7.65 14.05 -6.73
C ALA A 89 7.98 13.01 -5.65
N PRO A 90 7.83 13.36 -4.36
CA PRO A 90 7.80 12.38 -3.29
C PRO A 90 6.46 11.61 -3.29
N HIS A 91 6.47 10.36 -2.86
CA HIS A 91 5.32 9.46 -2.80
C HIS A 91 5.18 8.92 -1.38
N GLY A 92 4.06 9.17 -0.72
CA GLY A 92 3.79 8.67 0.63
C GLY A 92 3.08 7.32 0.61
N LYS A 93 3.37 6.45 1.59
CA LYS A 93 2.68 5.18 1.80
C LYS A 93 2.71 4.76 3.27
N THR A 94 1.70 4.02 3.69
CA THR A 94 1.70 3.33 4.98
C THR A 94 1.95 1.84 4.77
N VAL A 95 2.97 1.29 5.43
CA VAL A 95 3.32 -0.14 5.37
C VAL A 95 3.56 -0.63 6.79
N LEU A 96 2.87 -1.70 7.21
CA LEU A 96 2.88 -2.17 8.61
C LEU A 96 2.57 -1.09 9.66
N GLY A 97 1.74 -0.09 9.29
CA GLY A 97 1.45 1.06 10.15
C GLY A 97 2.54 2.12 10.21
N ILE A 98 3.65 1.95 9.48
CA ILE A 98 4.74 2.93 9.37
C ILE A 98 4.46 3.83 8.17
N ASN A 99 4.43 5.14 8.39
CA ASN A 99 4.30 6.13 7.32
C ASN A 99 5.68 6.43 6.73
N VAL A 100 5.86 6.10 5.45
CA VAL A 100 7.12 6.24 4.72
C VAL A 100 6.94 7.04 3.44
N VAL A 101 7.99 7.76 3.05
CA VAL A 101 8.03 8.52 1.80
C VAL A 101 9.15 8.02 0.90
N ALA A 102 8.80 7.66 -0.34
CA ALA A 102 9.77 7.37 -1.39
C ALA A 102 9.99 8.61 -2.26
N TRP A 103 11.24 8.93 -2.57
CA TRP A 103 11.60 10.02 -3.48
C TRP A 103 12.89 9.68 -4.24
N TYR A 104 13.10 10.33 -5.39
CA TYR A 104 14.25 10.04 -6.25
C TYR A 104 15.37 11.06 -6.04
N ASP A 105 16.51 10.62 -5.51
CA ASP A 105 17.68 11.45 -5.21
C ASP A 105 18.50 11.71 -6.47
N ARG A 106 17.92 12.50 -7.40
CA ARG A 106 18.48 12.72 -8.74
C ARG A 106 19.88 13.34 -8.75
N ARG A 107 20.17 14.25 -7.83
CA ARG A 107 21.44 15.00 -7.80
C ARG A 107 22.45 14.44 -6.79
N GLY A 108 22.02 13.56 -5.89
CA GLY A 108 22.91 12.75 -5.06
C GLY A 108 23.25 11.46 -5.78
N THR A 109 22.66 10.35 -5.33
CA THR A 109 23.07 9.01 -5.80
C THR A 109 22.45 8.58 -7.12
N GLY A 110 21.41 9.25 -7.60
CA GLY A 110 20.63 8.80 -8.75
C GLY A 110 19.80 7.56 -8.46
N GLU A 111 19.36 7.39 -7.21
CA GLU A 111 18.60 6.23 -6.74
C GLU A 111 17.35 6.67 -5.98
N TRP A 112 16.39 5.75 -5.82
CA TRP A 112 15.28 5.93 -4.89
C TRP A 112 15.77 5.90 -3.44
N ARG A 113 15.13 6.73 -2.61
CA ARG A 113 15.34 6.81 -1.16
C ARG A 113 14.00 6.67 -0.45
N VAL A 114 13.99 6.03 0.70
CA VAL A 114 12.79 5.84 1.52
C VAL A 114 13.07 6.37 2.93
N PHE A 115 12.30 7.36 3.37
CA PHE A 115 12.44 7.99 4.68
C PHE A 115 11.15 7.83 5.49
N ASP A 116 11.22 8.17 6.78
CA ASP A 116 10.01 8.52 7.54
C ASP A 116 9.23 9.60 6.81
N ASP A 117 7.92 9.43 6.70
CA ASP A 117 7.03 10.46 6.16
C ASP A 117 6.65 11.51 7.24
N ALA A 118 7.66 12.00 7.97
CA ALA A 118 7.47 12.97 9.03
C ALA A 118 8.70 13.88 9.15
N CYS A 119 8.50 15.18 8.93
CA CYS A 119 9.56 16.15 9.11
C CYS A 119 9.95 16.26 10.60
N PRO A 120 11.23 16.12 10.98
CA PRO A 120 11.67 16.15 12.38
C PRO A 120 11.41 17.50 13.09
N HIS A 121 11.09 18.55 12.34
CA HIS A 121 10.74 19.85 12.91
C HIS A 121 9.36 19.87 13.58
N ARG A 122 8.30 19.48 12.85
CA ARG A 122 6.89 19.61 13.27
C ARG A 122 5.99 18.49 12.73
N LEU A 123 6.59 17.36 12.33
CA LEU A 123 5.92 16.15 11.85
C LEU A 123 5.04 16.33 10.62
N ALA A 124 5.23 17.42 9.85
CA ALA A 124 4.56 17.56 8.56
C ALA A 124 4.98 16.42 7.62
N PRO A 125 4.05 15.82 6.86
CA PRO A 125 4.37 14.77 5.92
C PRO A 125 5.33 15.30 4.85
N LEU A 126 6.42 14.58 4.63
CA LEU A 126 7.41 14.91 3.62
C LEU A 126 6.92 14.53 2.21
N SER A 127 5.98 13.60 2.11
CA SER A 127 5.26 13.22 0.89
C SER A 127 4.41 14.35 0.32
N GLU A 128 3.98 15.31 1.14
CA GLU A 128 3.34 16.55 0.67
C GLU A 128 4.36 17.63 0.24
N GLY A 129 5.65 17.33 0.39
CA GLY A 129 6.77 18.19 0.02
C GLY A 129 7.06 18.20 -1.48
N ARG A 130 8.32 18.49 -1.80
CA ARG A 130 8.82 18.55 -3.18
C ARG A 130 10.30 18.25 -3.25
N ILE A 131 10.79 17.94 -4.44
CA ILE A 131 12.23 17.91 -4.71
C ILE A 131 12.65 19.33 -5.10
N ASP A 132 13.56 19.94 -4.33
CA ASP A 132 13.99 21.32 -4.59
C ASP A 132 14.94 21.42 -5.80
N ASP A 133 15.26 22.66 -6.20
CA ASP A 133 16.15 22.92 -7.35
C ASP A 133 17.59 22.43 -7.13
N LYS A 134 17.95 22.03 -5.90
CA LYS A 134 19.23 21.40 -5.57
C LYS A 134 19.13 19.88 -5.50
N GLY A 135 17.96 19.30 -5.78
CA GLY A 135 17.71 17.86 -5.81
C GLY A 135 17.49 17.26 -4.43
N ARG A 136 17.11 18.05 -3.41
CA ARG A 136 16.88 17.58 -2.04
C ARG A 136 15.39 17.43 -1.75
N LEU A 137 15.04 16.53 -0.84
CA LEU A 137 13.67 16.46 -0.34
C LEU A 137 13.38 17.66 0.55
N GLN A 138 12.42 18.50 0.15
CA GLN A 138 12.04 19.72 0.84
C GLN A 138 10.66 19.57 1.48
N CYS A 139 10.60 19.76 2.79
CA CYS A 139 9.35 19.76 3.56
C CYS A 139 8.42 20.90 3.12
N VAL A 140 7.13 20.59 2.96
CA VAL A 140 6.09 21.55 2.56
C VAL A 140 5.92 22.68 3.57
N TYR A 141 6.12 22.41 4.86
CA TYR A 141 5.72 23.34 5.90
C TYR A 141 6.67 24.52 6.06
N HIS A 142 7.93 24.25 6.44
CA HIS A 142 8.93 25.30 6.68
C HIS A 142 10.12 25.22 5.72
N GLY A 143 10.06 24.34 4.71
CA GLY A 143 11.09 24.27 3.67
C GLY A 143 12.42 23.66 4.12
N TRP A 144 12.45 22.91 5.23
CA TRP A 144 13.64 22.14 5.63
C TRP A 144 13.99 21.13 4.53
N CYS A 145 15.26 21.08 4.15
CA CYS A 145 15.74 20.22 3.05
C CYS A 145 16.67 19.12 3.56
N PHE A 146 16.47 17.90 3.07
CA PHE A 146 17.20 16.68 3.44
C PHE A 146 17.93 16.09 2.23
N ASP A 147 19.14 15.59 2.42
CA ASP A 147 19.86 14.82 1.40
C ASP A 147 19.39 13.35 1.33
N GLY A 148 19.97 12.56 0.42
CA GLY A 148 19.67 11.13 0.26
C GLY A 148 19.98 10.25 1.47
N ALA A 149 20.75 10.73 2.45
CA ALA A 149 21.02 10.03 3.70
C ALA A 149 20.10 10.47 4.86
N GLY A 150 19.14 11.37 4.58
CA GLY A 150 18.24 11.95 5.58
C GLY A 150 18.85 13.10 6.38
N ALA A 151 20.08 13.53 6.08
CA ALA A 151 20.73 14.62 6.80
C ALA A 151 20.11 15.97 6.41
N CYS A 152 19.79 16.80 7.41
CA CYS A 152 19.34 18.16 7.16
C CYS A 152 20.47 19.00 6.55
N LYS A 153 20.25 19.54 5.35
CA LYS A 153 21.24 20.38 4.66
C LYS A 153 20.89 21.85 4.66
N PHE A 154 19.63 22.19 4.89
CA PHE A 154 19.19 23.57 4.82
C PHE A 154 17.91 23.79 5.59
N ILE A 155 17.92 24.86 6.37
CA ILE A 155 16.78 25.37 7.13
C ILE A 155 16.63 26.83 6.70
N PRO A 156 15.60 27.21 5.94
CA PRO A 156 15.46 28.56 5.40
C PRO A 156 15.49 29.65 6.47
N GLN A 157 15.03 29.33 7.69
CA GLN A 157 14.92 30.25 8.82
C GLN A 157 16.19 30.31 9.67
N ALA A 158 17.17 29.45 9.44
CA ALA A 158 18.42 29.46 10.20
C ALA A 158 19.35 30.58 9.68
N PRO A 159 19.83 31.48 10.55
CA PRO A 159 20.73 32.54 10.12
C PRO A 159 22.08 31.96 9.67
N ALA A 160 22.67 32.53 8.63
CA ALA A 160 23.93 32.05 8.04
C ALA A 160 25.11 32.04 9.03
N LEU A 161 25.11 32.98 10.00
CA LEU A 161 26.11 33.09 11.07
C LEU A 161 25.61 32.52 12.41
N GLY A 162 24.48 31.82 12.42
CA GLY A 162 23.93 31.19 13.63
C GLY A 162 24.56 29.83 13.95
N PRO A 163 24.15 29.21 15.06
CA PRO A 163 24.48 27.82 15.35
C PRO A 163 24.07 26.92 14.17
N PRO A 164 24.89 25.92 13.79
CA PRO A 164 24.59 25.06 12.65
C PRO A 164 23.54 24.01 13.04
N VAL A 165 22.28 24.45 13.22
CA VAL A 165 21.16 23.60 13.66
C VAL A 165 20.97 22.39 12.74
N HIS A 166 21.28 22.54 11.45
CA HIS A 166 21.25 21.48 10.45
C HIS A 166 22.25 20.33 10.71
N ASN A 167 23.28 20.54 11.53
CA ASN A 167 24.23 19.50 11.93
C ASN A 167 23.77 18.68 13.15
N ASN A 168 22.65 19.04 13.78
CA ASN A 168 22.10 18.28 14.89
C ASN A 168 21.49 16.98 14.38
N SER A 169 21.80 15.84 15.01
CA SER A 169 21.20 14.55 14.66
C SER A 169 19.67 14.55 14.78
N LYS A 170 19.09 15.35 15.68
CA LYS A 170 17.64 15.54 15.82
C LYS A 170 17.01 16.32 14.66
N ALA A 171 17.82 16.96 13.82
CA ALA A 171 17.36 17.61 12.61
C ALA A 171 17.32 16.63 11.42
N CYS A 172 17.90 15.44 11.52
CA CYS A 172 17.88 14.44 10.46
C CYS A 172 16.54 13.68 10.45
N VAL A 173 16.10 13.29 9.24
CA VAL A 173 15.00 12.35 9.06
C VAL A 173 15.54 10.93 9.06
N ALA A 174 14.79 9.96 9.60
CA ALA A 174 15.19 8.57 9.56
C ALA A 174 15.15 8.04 8.11
N SER A 175 16.19 7.29 7.72
CA SER A 175 16.34 6.73 6.39
C SER A 175 16.34 5.21 6.46
N TYR A 176 15.50 4.59 5.63
CA TYR A 176 15.39 3.14 5.52
C TYR A 176 16.29 2.62 4.39
N PRO A 177 16.94 1.45 4.57
CA PRO A 177 17.54 0.73 3.45
C PRO A 177 16.47 0.43 2.39
N CYS A 178 16.80 0.71 1.14
CA CYS A 178 15.91 0.48 0.01
C CYS A 178 16.67 0.04 -1.23
N VAL A 179 16.02 -0.71 -2.11
CA VAL A 179 16.59 -1.18 -3.36
C VAL A 179 15.51 -1.34 -4.42
N VAL A 180 15.88 -1.08 -5.68
CA VAL A 180 15.04 -1.52 -6.80
C VAL A 180 15.46 -2.93 -7.21
N GLN A 181 14.55 -3.89 -7.12
CA GLN A 181 14.74 -5.28 -7.56
C GLN A 181 13.48 -5.77 -8.26
N ASN A 182 13.63 -6.47 -9.39
CA ASN A 182 12.52 -6.95 -10.21
C ASN A 182 11.48 -5.84 -10.51
N LYS A 183 11.97 -4.65 -10.89
CA LYS A 183 11.17 -3.45 -11.23
C LYS A 183 10.28 -2.92 -10.07
N ILE A 184 10.51 -3.37 -8.84
CA ILE A 184 9.79 -2.94 -7.63
C ILE A 184 10.77 -2.20 -6.72
N LEU A 185 10.33 -1.07 -6.14
CA LEU A 185 11.04 -0.43 -5.03
C LEU A 185 10.72 -1.19 -3.75
N TRP A 186 11.74 -1.73 -3.10
CA TRP A 186 11.66 -2.40 -1.81
C TRP A 186 12.27 -1.52 -0.73
N PHE A 187 11.76 -1.61 0.48
CA PHE A 187 12.38 -1.02 1.65
C PHE A 187 12.39 -1.99 2.83
N TYR A 188 13.31 -1.73 3.76
CA TYR A 188 13.51 -2.52 4.96
C TYR A 188 13.17 -1.66 6.18
N PRO A 189 12.20 -2.03 7.03
CA PRO A 189 11.63 -1.15 8.05
C PRO A 189 12.49 -1.10 9.33
N ARG A 190 13.81 -0.91 9.17
CA ARG A 190 14.80 -0.68 10.22
C ARG A 190 15.70 0.47 9.79
N THR A 191 15.97 1.40 10.69
CA THR A 191 16.78 2.61 10.44
C THR A 191 18.08 2.61 11.23
N GLU A 192 18.21 1.66 12.15
CA GLU A 192 19.33 1.53 13.05
C GLU A 192 20.62 1.26 12.23
N PRO A 193 21.78 1.81 12.64
CA PRO A 193 23.01 1.77 11.83
C PRO A 193 23.44 0.37 11.37
N GLU A 194 23.18 -0.67 12.17
CA GLU A 194 23.49 -2.07 11.87
C GLU A 194 22.71 -2.63 10.67
N TYR A 195 21.58 -2.00 10.29
CA TYR A 195 20.76 -2.42 9.16
C TYR A 195 21.12 -1.70 7.85
N LYS A 196 22.04 -0.73 7.85
CA LYS A 196 22.43 0.01 6.63
C LYS A 196 22.89 -0.89 5.50
N ASP A 197 23.65 -1.94 5.83
CA ASP A 197 24.18 -2.90 4.87
C ASP A 197 23.32 -4.18 4.76
N VAL A 198 22.03 -4.11 5.14
CA VAL A 198 21.13 -5.28 5.13
C VAL A 198 21.09 -5.99 3.78
N LEU A 199 21.25 -5.27 2.66
CA LEU A 199 21.31 -5.83 1.32
C LEU A 199 22.44 -6.85 1.11
N GLN A 200 23.54 -6.75 1.86
CA GLN A 200 24.66 -7.69 1.77
C GLN A 200 24.34 -9.02 2.47
N ARG A 201 23.50 -9.00 3.51
CA ARG A 201 23.11 -10.19 4.28
C ARG A 201 21.79 -10.82 3.83
N LYS A 202 20.82 -9.99 3.43
CA LYS A 202 19.44 -10.39 3.13
C LYS A 202 18.90 -9.48 2.03
N ARG A 203 18.60 -10.06 0.86
CA ARG A 203 17.98 -9.34 -0.27
C ARG A 203 16.46 -9.55 -0.28
N PRO A 204 15.69 -8.68 -0.96
CA PRO A 204 14.28 -8.98 -1.22
C PRO A 204 14.12 -10.30 -1.98
N PRO A 205 12.93 -10.93 -1.92
CA PRO A 205 12.62 -12.08 -2.76
C PRO A 205 12.88 -11.79 -4.24
N TYR A 206 13.55 -12.72 -4.93
CA TYR A 206 13.88 -12.59 -6.35
C TYR A 206 13.00 -13.49 -7.21
N ILE A 207 12.41 -12.92 -8.26
CA ILE A 207 11.54 -13.63 -9.19
C ILE A 207 12.16 -13.55 -10.60
N PRO A 208 12.88 -14.60 -11.06
CA PRO A 208 13.65 -14.54 -12.30
C PRO A 208 12.83 -14.15 -13.55
N VAL A 209 11.58 -14.59 -13.60
CA VAL A 209 10.66 -14.37 -14.74
C VAL A 209 10.35 -12.88 -14.96
N ILE A 210 10.48 -12.03 -13.93
CA ILE A 210 10.24 -10.59 -14.08
C ILE A 210 11.34 -9.90 -14.89
N ASP A 211 12.57 -10.40 -14.83
CA ASP A 211 13.74 -9.85 -15.53
C ASP A 211 14.02 -10.56 -16.85
N ASP A 212 13.31 -11.66 -17.15
CA ASP A 212 13.42 -12.36 -18.43
C ASP A 212 12.70 -11.56 -19.55
N PRO A 213 13.43 -11.11 -20.58
CA PRO A 213 12.85 -10.31 -21.67
C PRO A 213 11.88 -11.09 -22.57
N SER A 214 11.81 -12.42 -22.46
CA SER A 214 10.82 -13.23 -23.18
C SER A 214 9.41 -13.14 -22.58
N TYR A 215 9.27 -12.56 -21.39
CA TYR A 215 7.99 -12.32 -20.72
C TYR A 215 7.64 -10.83 -20.74
N PHE A 216 6.34 -10.54 -20.78
CA PHE A 216 5.83 -9.22 -20.40
C PHE A 216 5.31 -9.28 -18.96
N THR A 217 5.59 -8.24 -18.18
CA THR A 217 5.16 -8.15 -16.78
C THR A 217 4.13 -7.03 -16.65
N VAL A 218 3.03 -7.31 -15.96
CA VAL A 218 2.04 -6.30 -15.58
C VAL A 218 2.08 -6.15 -14.07
N PHE A 219 2.18 -4.92 -13.60
CA PHE A 219 2.12 -4.59 -12.18
C PHE A 219 0.79 -3.91 -11.85
N GLY A 220 0.33 -4.08 -10.62
CA GLY A 220 -0.84 -3.41 -10.10
C GLY A 220 -0.80 -3.33 -8.60
N VAL A 221 -1.22 -2.17 -8.07
CA VAL A 221 -1.41 -1.95 -6.64
C VAL A 221 -2.86 -1.56 -6.39
N ARG A 222 -3.45 -2.15 -5.36
CA ARG A 222 -4.81 -1.85 -4.90
C ARG A 222 -4.84 -1.86 -3.38
N ASP A 223 -5.44 -0.82 -2.83
CA ASP A 223 -5.79 -0.77 -1.42
C ASP A 223 -7.13 -1.47 -1.22
N LEU A 224 -7.16 -2.39 -0.26
CA LEU A 224 -8.30 -3.20 0.09
C LEU A 224 -8.67 -2.91 1.54
N HIS A 225 -9.96 -2.76 1.84
CA HIS A 225 -10.44 -2.39 3.17
C HIS A 225 -10.56 -3.60 4.10
N TYR A 226 -9.53 -4.44 4.15
CA TYR A 226 -9.41 -5.58 5.06
C TYR A 226 -7.94 -5.95 5.29
N GLY A 227 -7.69 -6.75 6.33
CA GLY A 227 -6.34 -7.17 6.72
C GLY A 227 -5.65 -8.05 5.67
N TYR A 228 -4.31 -8.04 5.70
CA TYR A 228 -3.48 -8.85 4.80
C TYR A 228 -3.68 -10.35 5.03
N ASP A 229 -3.96 -10.74 6.28
CA ASP A 229 -4.27 -12.09 6.72
C ASP A 229 -5.49 -12.64 5.98
N ILE A 230 -6.58 -11.88 5.96
CA ILE A 230 -7.81 -12.25 5.22
C ILE A 230 -7.53 -12.38 3.72
N LEU A 231 -6.72 -11.50 3.14
CA LEU A 231 -6.35 -11.59 1.73
C LEU A 231 -5.53 -12.85 1.44
N VAL A 232 -4.56 -13.17 2.30
CA VAL A 232 -3.70 -14.35 2.14
C VAL A 232 -4.51 -15.63 2.30
N GLU A 233 -5.37 -15.72 3.31
CA GLU A 233 -6.28 -16.85 3.49
C GLU A 233 -7.19 -17.04 2.27
N ASN A 234 -7.78 -15.95 1.77
CA ASN A 234 -8.60 -16.00 0.55
C ASN A 234 -7.79 -16.49 -0.67
N LEU A 235 -6.58 -15.98 -0.88
CA LEU A 235 -5.76 -16.35 -2.03
C LEU A 235 -5.30 -17.82 -1.98
N MET A 236 -5.05 -18.36 -0.78
CA MET A 236 -4.55 -19.72 -0.59
C MET A 236 -5.66 -20.77 -0.54
N ASP A 237 -6.94 -20.40 -0.33
CA ASP A 237 -8.05 -21.35 -0.29
C ASP A 237 -8.53 -21.74 -1.70
N PRO A 238 -8.29 -22.97 -2.20
CA PRO A 238 -8.77 -23.38 -3.51
C PRO A 238 -10.30 -23.52 -3.58
N ALA A 239 -11.00 -23.67 -2.45
CA ALA A 239 -12.44 -23.92 -2.43
C ALA A 239 -13.25 -22.72 -2.95
N HIS A 240 -12.76 -21.48 -2.78
CA HIS A 240 -13.46 -20.30 -3.29
C HIS A 240 -13.43 -20.20 -4.82
N ALA A 241 -12.46 -20.87 -5.49
CA ALA A 241 -12.21 -20.71 -6.92
C ALA A 241 -13.44 -21.09 -7.78
N SER A 242 -14.04 -22.26 -7.52
CA SER A 242 -15.16 -22.77 -8.31
C SER A 242 -16.48 -22.02 -8.05
N TYR A 243 -16.65 -21.46 -6.85
CA TYR A 243 -17.87 -20.77 -6.45
C TYR A 243 -17.80 -19.26 -6.75
N ALA A 244 -16.81 -18.56 -6.19
CA ALA A 244 -16.73 -17.10 -6.25
C ALA A 244 -16.34 -16.56 -7.64
N HIS A 245 -15.63 -17.36 -8.45
CA HIS A 245 -15.19 -16.97 -9.78
C HIS A 245 -15.99 -17.60 -10.92
N LYS A 246 -17.13 -18.22 -10.62
CA LYS A 246 -18.01 -18.84 -11.62
C LYS A 246 -18.37 -17.86 -12.73
N GLY A 247 -18.11 -18.25 -13.99
CA GLY A 247 -18.36 -17.42 -15.17
C GLY A 247 -17.33 -16.30 -15.42
N MET A 248 -16.30 -16.18 -14.57
CA MET A 248 -15.22 -15.20 -14.71
C MET A 248 -13.85 -15.88 -14.90
N LEU A 249 -13.51 -16.81 -14.01
CA LEU A 249 -12.25 -17.56 -14.01
C LEU A 249 -12.63 -19.03 -14.20
N PHE A 250 -12.07 -19.67 -15.23
CA PHE A 250 -12.45 -21.01 -15.71
C PHE A 250 -13.81 -21.06 -16.42
N SER A 251 -13.76 -21.08 -17.74
CA SER A 251 -14.88 -21.56 -18.57
C SER A 251 -14.97 -23.10 -18.47
N ALA A 252 -15.08 -23.64 -17.26
CA ALA A 252 -15.40 -25.05 -17.06
C ALA A 252 -16.90 -25.20 -17.33
N GLY A 253 -17.23 -25.78 -18.48
CA GLY A 253 -18.57 -25.81 -19.04
C GLY A 253 -19.64 -26.35 -18.09
N ASN A 254 -20.84 -25.78 -18.21
CA ASN A 254 -22.17 -26.30 -17.84
C ASN A 254 -22.29 -27.30 -16.67
N GLY A 255 -21.46 -27.21 -15.63
CA GLY A 255 -21.59 -27.99 -14.41
C GLY A 255 -22.65 -27.39 -13.49
N GLU A 256 -23.52 -28.24 -12.95
CA GLU A 256 -24.55 -27.85 -11.96
C GLU A 256 -23.94 -27.08 -10.78
N ASP A 257 -24.72 -26.12 -10.27
CA ASP A 257 -24.34 -25.25 -9.16
C ASP A 257 -24.24 -26.05 -7.85
N PRO A 258 -23.04 -26.23 -7.25
CA PRO A 258 -22.91 -27.04 -6.05
C PRO A 258 -23.48 -26.37 -4.79
N GLY A 259 -23.99 -25.13 -4.88
CA GLY A 259 -24.33 -24.36 -3.68
C GLY A 259 -25.43 -23.34 -3.82
N ARG A 260 -26.25 -23.34 -4.89
CA ARG A 260 -27.41 -22.45 -4.93
C ARG A 260 -28.41 -22.89 -3.86
N TYR A 261 -28.42 -22.16 -2.75
CA TYR A 261 -29.55 -22.20 -1.82
C TYR A 261 -30.76 -21.69 -2.59
N VAL A 262 -31.58 -22.63 -3.09
CA VAL A 262 -32.87 -22.30 -3.68
C VAL A 262 -33.73 -21.85 -2.52
N VAL A 263 -33.95 -20.54 -2.40
CA VAL A 263 -34.96 -20.02 -1.49
C VAL A 263 -36.28 -20.67 -1.93
N PRO A 264 -36.94 -21.49 -1.10
CA PRO A 264 -38.24 -22.03 -1.47
C PRO A 264 -39.16 -20.84 -1.72
N ASP A 265 -39.86 -20.84 -2.85
CA ASP A 265 -40.89 -19.85 -3.13
C ASP A 265 -41.86 -19.84 -1.94
N LEU A 266 -41.86 -18.74 -1.18
CA LEU A 266 -42.82 -18.50 -0.09
C LEU A 266 -44.19 -18.10 -0.67
N THR A 267 -44.65 -18.86 -1.66
CA THR A 267 -45.99 -18.75 -2.24
C THR A 267 -46.66 -20.11 -2.16
N THR A 268 -47.16 -20.45 -0.96
CA THR A 268 -48.55 -20.82 -0.64
C THR A 268 -48.67 -21.12 0.84
#